data_AF-A0A7S3DMJ4-F1
#
_entry.id   AF-A0A7S3DMJ4-F1
#
_cell.length_a   1.000
_cell.length_b   1.000
_cell.length_c   1.000
_cell.angle_alpha   90.00
_cell.angle_beta   90.00
_cell.angle_gamma   90.00
#
_symmetry.space_group_name_H-M   'P 1'
#
loop_
_entity.id
_entity.type
_entity.pdbx_description
1 polymer ?
#
loop_
_entity_poly.entity_id
_entity_poly.type
_entity_poly.pdbx_seq_one_letter_code
_entity_poly.pdbx_strand_id
1 'polypeptide(L)'
;FKDIHPHAPLHGLVIPKRCIRTIQDLQSTDLELLEEMFQAARAVLQQHQPQAWKRGDYRLCFHVPPFNSVNHLHLHVMAPVAKMNWYPRYIRYNVRTELAVSLDTVRERLMMMVVPPEQPRQKETMKFPTNQMRKQNIGKLNENYKATKQHANNVTTTKKRSGLGKYWNQTNCKDVSSPTSRSHWAR
;
A
#
# COMPACT_ATOMS: atom_id res chain seq x y z
N PHE A 1 4.92 -16.29 -0.12
CA PHE A 1 4.55 -17.62 -0.68
C PHE A 1 4.62 -17.60 -2.18
N LYS A 2 4.86 -18.74 -2.83
CA LYS A 2 4.61 -18.90 -4.25
C LYS A 2 3.13 -19.22 -4.44
N ASP A 3 2.48 -18.59 -5.41
CA ASP A 3 1.11 -18.94 -5.78
C ASP A 3 1.07 -20.35 -6.40
N ILE A 4 0.06 -21.14 -6.07
CA ILE A 4 -0.11 -22.51 -6.56
C ILE A 4 -0.53 -22.54 -8.04
N HIS A 5 -1.17 -21.48 -8.52
CA HIS A 5 -1.59 -21.28 -9.90
C HIS A 5 -0.94 -20.00 -10.43
N PRO A 6 0.37 -20.02 -10.74
CA PRO A 6 1.09 -18.84 -11.17
C PRO A 6 0.59 -18.31 -12.52
N HIS A 7 0.30 -17.01 -12.59
CA HIS A 7 -0.13 -16.32 -13.82
C HIS A 7 0.93 -15.38 -14.40
N ALA A 8 2.12 -15.37 -13.80
CA ALA A 8 3.32 -14.67 -14.23
C ALA A 8 4.55 -15.50 -13.80
N PRO A 9 5.74 -15.31 -14.42
CA PRO A 9 6.95 -16.04 -14.03
C PRO A 9 7.30 -15.95 -12.54
N LEU A 10 7.11 -14.77 -11.94
CA LEU A 10 6.95 -14.58 -10.50
C LEU A 10 5.47 -14.29 -10.24
N HIS A 11 4.78 -15.21 -9.55
CA HIS A 11 3.49 -14.97 -8.92
C HIS A 11 3.63 -15.37 -7.45
N GLY A 12 3.82 -14.37 -6.58
CA GLY A 12 3.97 -14.55 -5.15
C GLY A 12 2.83 -13.92 -4.36
N LEU A 13 2.66 -14.38 -3.12
CA LEU A 13 1.72 -13.84 -2.15
C LEU A 13 2.48 -13.35 -0.92
N VAL A 14 2.29 -12.09 -0.56
CA VAL A 14 2.70 -11.55 0.74
C VAL A 14 1.46 -11.58 1.64
N ILE A 15 1.56 -12.27 2.77
CA ILE A 15 0.42 -12.56 3.66
C ILE A 15 0.81 -12.09 5.06
N PRO A 16 0.01 -11.22 5.71
CA PRO A 16 0.27 -10.80 7.08
C PRO A 16 0.11 -12.00 8.03
N LYS A 17 0.79 -11.96 9.17
CA LYS A 17 0.58 -12.97 10.23
C LYS A 17 -0.76 -12.76 10.94
N ARG A 18 -1.17 -11.50 11.10
CA ARG A 18 -2.48 -11.14 11.65
C ARG A 18 -3.55 -11.53 10.64
N CYS A 19 -4.54 -12.30 11.09
CA CYS A 19 -5.69 -12.65 10.30
C CYS A 19 -6.55 -11.40 10.04
N ILE A 20 -6.61 -10.99 8.77
CA ILE A 20 -7.51 -9.97 8.23
C ILE A 20 -8.20 -10.65 7.06
N ARG A 21 -9.53 -10.67 7.00
CA ARG A 21 -10.26 -11.46 6.00
C ARG A 21 -10.04 -10.90 4.59
N THR A 22 -10.26 -9.61 4.40
CA THR A 22 -10.20 -8.94 3.10
C THR A 22 -9.67 -7.52 3.21
N ILE A 23 -9.50 -6.84 2.07
CA ILE A 23 -9.20 -5.40 2.04
C ILE A 23 -10.30 -4.53 2.66
N GLN A 24 -11.54 -5.00 2.80
CA GLN A 24 -12.64 -4.23 3.39
C GLN A 24 -12.51 -4.13 4.92
N ASP A 25 -11.81 -5.08 5.53
CA ASP A 25 -11.61 -5.15 6.98
C ASP A 25 -10.43 -4.28 7.46
N LEU A 26 -9.61 -3.75 6.54
CA LEU A 26 -8.48 -2.88 6.85
C LEU A 26 -8.95 -1.53 7.42
N GLN A 27 -8.32 -1.10 8.51
CA GLN A 27 -8.58 0.17 9.21
C GLN A 27 -7.43 1.15 9.02
N SER A 28 -7.64 2.42 9.36
CA SER A 28 -6.60 3.47 9.30
C SER A 28 -5.35 3.13 10.11
N THR A 29 -5.48 2.35 11.20
CA THR A 29 -4.36 1.85 12.01
C THR A 29 -3.51 0.78 11.30
N ASP A 30 -3.94 0.27 10.14
CA ASP A 30 -3.24 -0.77 9.39
C ASP A 30 -2.28 -0.22 8.33
N LEU A 31 -2.04 1.08 8.31
CA LEU A 31 -1.10 1.73 7.36
C LEU A 31 0.32 1.16 7.46
N GLU A 32 0.82 0.94 8.67
CA GLU A 32 2.14 0.34 8.89
C GLU A 32 2.21 -1.08 8.33
N LEU A 33 1.14 -1.88 8.50
CA LEU A 33 1.06 -3.22 7.93
C LEU A 33 1.17 -3.19 6.40
N LEU A 34 0.46 -2.29 5.72
CA LEU A 34 0.55 -2.18 4.27
C LEU A 34 1.97 -1.83 3.81
N GLU A 35 2.67 -1.00 4.58
CA GLU A 35 4.06 -0.66 4.28
C GLU A 35 5.00 -1.86 4.47
N GLU A 36 4.84 -2.64 5.54
CA GLU A 36 5.57 -3.89 5.72
C GLU A 36 5.34 -4.87 4.55
N MET A 37 4.07 -5.00 4.12
CA MET A 37 3.71 -5.84 2.98
C MET A 37 4.37 -5.35 1.68
N PHE A 38 4.42 -4.04 1.47
CA PHE A 38 5.10 -3.44 0.32
C PHE A 38 6.61 -3.70 0.37
N GLN A 39 7.27 -3.51 1.51
CA GLN A 39 8.71 -3.76 1.64
C GLN A 39 9.05 -5.24 1.38
N ALA A 40 8.23 -6.17 1.88
CA ALA A 40 8.37 -7.59 1.57
C ALA A 40 8.20 -7.88 0.07
N ALA A 41 7.17 -7.30 -0.57
CA ALA A 41 6.95 -7.45 -2.01
C ALA A 41 8.12 -6.89 -2.84
N ARG A 42 8.63 -5.72 -2.47
CA ARG A 42 9.80 -5.09 -3.08
C ARG A 42 11.03 -5.98 -2.97
N ALA A 43 11.31 -6.54 -1.79
CA ALA A 43 12.45 -7.43 -1.60
C ALA A 43 12.35 -8.66 -2.51
N VAL A 44 11.17 -9.29 -2.59
CA VAL A 44 10.91 -10.43 -3.48
C VAL A 44 11.12 -10.05 -4.95
N LEU A 45 10.59 -8.91 -5.39
CA LEU A 45 10.76 -8.42 -6.78
C LEU A 45 12.23 -8.18 -7.11
N GLN A 46 12.96 -7.49 -6.23
CA GLN A 46 14.37 -7.18 -6.44
C GLN A 46 15.23 -8.44 -6.47
N GLN A 47 14.91 -9.43 -5.64
CA GLN A 47 15.65 -10.69 -5.57
C GLN A 47 15.38 -11.59 -6.79
N HIS A 48 14.12 -11.73 -7.22
CA HIS A 48 13.74 -12.75 -8.20
C HIS A 48 13.49 -12.20 -9.62
N GLN A 49 13.15 -10.92 -9.76
CA GLN A 49 12.84 -10.28 -11.04
C GLN A 49 13.47 -8.87 -11.11
N PRO A 50 14.80 -8.69 -10.89
CA PRO A 50 15.44 -7.39 -10.77
C PRO A 50 15.28 -6.51 -12.03
N GLN A 51 15.22 -7.12 -13.21
CA GLN A 51 15.01 -6.38 -14.46
C GLN A 51 13.56 -5.90 -14.61
N ALA A 52 12.59 -6.70 -14.16
CA ALA A 52 11.18 -6.28 -14.15
C ALA A 52 10.97 -5.15 -13.13
N TRP A 53 11.59 -5.25 -11.95
CA TRP A 53 11.62 -4.17 -10.95
C TRP A 53 12.15 -2.86 -11.54
N LYS A 54 13.34 -2.89 -12.16
CA LYS A 54 13.96 -1.69 -12.77
C LYS A 54 13.09 -1.04 -13.84
N ARG A 55 12.29 -1.83 -14.57
CA ARG A 55 11.42 -1.35 -15.64
C ARG A 55 9.99 -0.99 -15.18
N GLY A 56 9.65 -1.20 -13.92
CA GLY A 56 8.26 -1.08 -13.46
C GLY A 56 7.32 -2.14 -14.06
N ASP A 57 7.86 -3.24 -14.59
CA ASP A 57 7.11 -4.33 -15.23
C ASP A 57 6.62 -5.34 -14.19
N TYR A 58 5.93 -4.86 -13.17
CA TYR A 58 5.39 -5.67 -12.09
C TYR A 58 4.00 -5.20 -11.70
N ARG A 59 3.28 -6.02 -10.94
CA ARG A 59 1.99 -5.66 -10.38
C ARG A 59 1.87 -6.09 -8.94
N LEU A 60 1.43 -5.14 -8.12
CA LEU A 60 1.10 -5.31 -6.72
C LEU A 60 -0.40 -5.02 -6.56
N CYS A 61 -1.20 -6.03 -6.23
CA CYS A 61 -2.63 -5.86 -6.09
C CYS A 61 -3.27 -6.83 -5.10
N PHE A 62 -4.43 -6.44 -4.60
CA PHE A 62 -5.33 -7.28 -3.81
C PHE A 62 -6.57 -7.59 -4.65
N HIS A 63 -7.17 -8.76 -4.46
CA HIS A 63 -8.50 -9.03 -4.98
C HIS A 63 -9.58 -8.32 -4.15
N VAL A 64 -10.61 -7.82 -4.82
CA VAL A 64 -11.79 -7.23 -4.20
C VAL A 64 -12.84 -8.33 -4.01
N PRO A 65 -13.44 -8.50 -2.81
CA PRO A 65 -14.53 -9.45 -2.61
C PRO A 65 -15.73 -9.16 -3.53
N PRO A 66 -16.48 -10.18 -3.98
CA PRO A 66 -16.38 -11.60 -3.63
C PRO A 66 -15.37 -12.40 -4.48
N PHE A 67 -14.51 -11.73 -5.25
CA PHE A 67 -13.60 -12.38 -6.21
C PHE A 67 -12.29 -12.90 -5.58
N ASN A 68 -12.17 -12.86 -4.26
CA ASN A 68 -11.06 -13.45 -3.52
C ASN A 68 -11.25 -14.97 -3.39
N SER A 69 -10.21 -15.74 -3.71
CA SER A 69 -10.27 -17.22 -3.61
C SER A 69 -10.10 -17.74 -2.18
N VAL A 70 -9.58 -16.92 -1.26
CA VAL A 70 -9.40 -17.24 0.16
C VAL A 70 -9.76 -16.05 1.04
N ASN A 71 -10.26 -16.32 2.24
CA ASN A 71 -10.66 -15.30 3.23
C ASN A 71 -9.50 -14.99 4.19
N HIS A 72 -8.39 -14.57 3.59
CA HIS A 72 -7.23 -14.02 4.30
C HIS A 72 -6.55 -13.03 3.37
N LEU A 73 -6.37 -11.78 3.79
CA LEU A 73 -5.67 -10.73 3.08
C LEU A 73 -4.34 -11.23 2.53
N HIS A 74 -4.14 -11.09 1.22
CA HIS A 74 -2.88 -11.41 0.58
C HIS A 74 -2.62 -10.44 -0.56
N LEU A 75 -1.39 -9.92 -0.61
CA LEU A 75 -0.93 -9.08 -1.69
C LEU A 75 -0.32 -9.95 -2.78
N HIS A 76 -0.89 -9.90 -3.99
CA HIS A 76 -0.28 -10.52 -5.17
C HIS A 76 0.94 -9.71 -5.60
N VAL A 77 2.06 -10.41 -5.79
CA VAL A 77 3.32 -9.89 -6.31
C VAL A 77 3.60 -10.58 -7.64
N MET A 78 3.39 -9.86 -8.74
CA MET A 78 3.46 -10.44 -10.09
C MET A 78 4.53 -9.75 -10.93
N ALA A 79 5.40 -10.51 -11.59
CA ALA A 79 6.37 -9.98 -12.55
C ALA A 79 6.95 -11.07 -13.46
N PRO A 80 7.45 -10.73 -14.66
CA PRO A 80 7.08 -9.55 -15.44
C PRO A 80 5.62 -9.60 -15.89
N VAL A 81 4.92 -8.46 -15.85
CA VAL A 81 3.52 -8.33 -16.32
C VAL A 81 3.44 -8.55 -17.82
N ALA A 82 4.45 -8.15 -18.58
CA ALA A 82 4.53 -8.37 -20.03
C ALA A 82 4.45 -9.85 -20.44
N LYS A 83 4.77 -10.79 -19.55
CA LYS A 83 4.69 -12.24 -19.80
C LYS A 83 3.42 -12.91 -19.28
N MET A 84 2.45 -12.12 -18.80
CA MET A 84 1.17 -12.64 -18.36
C MET A 84 0.25 -12.93 -19.57
N ASN A 85 -0.55 -13.99 -19.46
CA ASN A 85 -1.62 -14.26 -20.42
C ASN A 85 -2.67 -13.14 -20.40
N TRP A 86 -3.44 -13.02 -21.50
CA TRP A 86 -4.38 -11.93 -21.71
C TRP A 86 -5.39 -11.76 -20.55
N TYR A 87 -6.04 -12.84 -20.12
CA TYR A 87 -7.08 -12.80 -19.10
C TYR A 87 -6.56 -12.33 -17.73
N PRO A 88 -5.51 -12.95 -17.14
CA PRO A 88 -4.98 -12.47 -15.87
C PRO A 88 -4.39 -11.06 -15.97
N ARG A 89 -3.79 -10.70 -17.12
CA ARG A 89 -3.17 -9.39 -17.34
C ARG A 89 -4.18 -8.25 -17.39
N TYR A 90 -5.27 -8.43 -18.12
CA TYR A 90 -6.21 -7.35 -18.45
C TYR A 90 -7.52 -7.41 -17.67
N ILE A 91 -7.87 -8.54 -17.06
CA ILE A 91 -9.12 -8.72 -16.31
C ILE A 91 -8.81 -9.02 -14.84
N ARG A 92 -8.44 -10.26 -14.51
CA ARG A 92 -8.42 -10.77 -13.12
C ARG A 92 -7.54 -9.95 -12.17
N TYR A 93 -6.33 -9.57 -12.60
CA TYR A 93 -5.39 -8.81 -11.78
C TYR A 93 -5.29 -7.34 -12.21
N ASN A 94 -6.19 -6.85 -13.05
CA ASN A 94 -6.08 -5.48 -13.55
C ASN A 94 -6.68 -4.49 -12.54
N VAL A 95 -5.83 -3.61 -12.00
CA VAL A 95 -6.21 -2.60 -11.00
C VAL A 95 -7.15 -1.51 -11.54
N ARG A 96 -7.42 -1.50 -12.85
CA ARG A 96 -8.43 -0.64 -13.49
C ARG A 96 -9.82 -1.29 -13.55
N THR A 97 -9.97 -2.50 -13.04
CA THR A 97 -11.24 -3.23 -13.01
C THR A 97 -11.71 -3.38 -11.57
N GLU A 98 -12.97 -3.75 -11.38
CA GLU A 98 -13.55 -3.97 -10.05
C GLU A 98 -13.00 -5.22 -9.34
N LEU A 99 -12.26 -6.10 -10.03
CA LEU A 99 -11.78 -7.37 -9.47
C LEU A 99 -10.50 -7.23 -8.64
N ALA A 100 -9.74 -6.16 -8.84
CA ALA A 100 -8.46 -5.96 -8.19
C ALA A 100 -8.20 -4.48 -7.89
N VAL A 101 -7.56 -4.22 -6.76
CA VAL A 101 -7.16 -2.87 -6.32
C VAL A 101 -5.65 -2.82 -6.10
N SER A 102 -5.03 -1.70 -6.43
CA SER A 102 -3.59 -1.51 -6.22
C SER A 102 -3.28 -1.31 -4.73
N LEU A 103 -2.06 -1.64 -4.31
CA LEU A 103 -1.62 -1.37 -2.94
C LEU A 103 -1.69 0.12 -2.59
N ASP A 104 -1.32 0.99 -3.53
CA ASP A 104 -1.31 2.44 -3.32
C ASP A 104 -2.73 2.98 -3.11
N THR A 105 -3.71 2.51 -3.90
CA THR A 105 -5.12 2.87 -3.73
C THR A 105 -5.67 2.46 -2.36
N VAL A 106 -5.30 1.27 -1.85
CA VAL A 106 -5.70 0.86 -0.50
C VAL A 106 -5.04 1.75 0.55
N ARG A 107 -3.75 2.07 0.38
CA ARG A 107 -3.01 2.98 1.28
C ARG A 107 -3.67 4.36 1.33
N GLU A 108 -3.97 4.96 0.18
CA GLU A 108 -4.65 6.25 0.06
C GLU A 108 -6.01 6.24 0.77
N ARG A 109 -6.82 5.20 0.55
CA ARG A 109 -8.11 5.03 1.23
C ARG A 109 -7.96 5.04 2.76
N LEU A 110 -6.96 4.33 3.30
CA LEU A 110 -6.72 4.30 4.75
C LEU A 110 -6.20 5.65 5.28
N MET A 111 -5.39 6.37 4.50
CA MET A 111 -4.95 7.73 4.84
C MET A 111 -6.12 8.71 4.90
N MET A 112 -7.08 8.61 3.97
CA MET A 112 -8.28 9.44 3.98
C MET A 112 -9.19 9.18 5.19
N MET A 113 -9.12 8.00 5.82
CA MET A 113 -9.83 7.73 7.07
C MET A 113 -9.15 8.35 8.30
N VAL A 114 -7.84 8.67 8.22
CA VAL A 114 -7.10 9.36 9.29
C VAL A 114 -7.42 10.86 9.29
N VAL A 115 -7.67 11.43 8.12
CA VAL A 115 -7.98 12.85 7.96
C VAL A 115 -9.44 13.08 8.30
N PRO A 116 -9.79 13.83 9.37
CA PRO A 116 -11.17 14.26 9.58
C PRO A 116 -11.61 15.04 8.33
N PRO A 117 -12.83 14.83 7.80
CA PRO A 117 -13.31 15.66 6.71
C PRO A 117 -13.21 17.12 7.15
N GLU A 118 -12.38 17.88 6.45
CA GLU A 118 -12.25 19.32 6.70
C GLU A 118 -13.66 19.90 6.54
N GLN A 119 -14.25 20.35 7.65
CA GLN A 119 -15.60 20.93 7.62
C GLN A 119 -15.59 22.07 6.60
N PRO A 120 -16.63 22.22 5.76
CA PRO A 120 -16.66 23.29 4.79
C PRO A 120 -16.51 24.62 5.54
N ARG A 121 -15.34 25.25 5.34
CA ARG A 121 -15.00 26.58 5.84
C ARG A 121 -16.21 27.47 5.59
N GLN A 122 -16.84 27.95 6.66
CA GLN A 122 -17.88 28.97 6.55
C GLN A 122 -17.30 30.07 5.67
N LYS A 123 -18.03 30.43 4.61
CA LYS A 123 -17.66 31.54 3.74
C LYS A 123 -17.82 32.82 4.55
N GLU A 124 -16.85 33.11 5.40
CA GLU A 124 -16.71 34.43 5.99
C GLU A 124 -16.49 35.37 4.81
N THR A 125 -17.45 36.26 4.59
CA THR A 125 -17.44 37.23 3.50
C THR A 125 -16.28 38.19 3.72
N MET A 126 -15.10 37.79 3.24
CA MET A 126 -13.91 38.64 3.30
C MET A 126 -14.18 39.91 2.49
N LYS A 127 -14.36 41.02 3.21
CA LYS A 127 -14.23 42.37 2.65
C LYS A 127 -12.83 42.49 2.07
N PHE A 128 -12.72 42.69 0.75
CA PHE A 128 -11.43 42.82 0.09
C PHE A 128 -10.68 44.05 0.60
N PRO A 129 -9.39 43.93 0.98
CA PRO A 129 -8.58 45.08 1.37
C PRO A 129 -8.28 45.95 0.15
N THR A 130 -8.35 47.27 0.32
CA THR A 130 -8.03 48.25 -0.71
C THR A 130 -6.55 48.21 -1.13
N ASN A 131 -6.28 48.72 -2.33
CA ASN A 131 -4.97 48.68 -3.02
C ASN A 131 -3.77 49.20 -2.21
N GLN A 132 -4.00 49.93 -1.12
CA GLN A 132 -2.95 50.49 -0.28
C GLN A 132 -2.25 49.43 0.60
N MET A 133 -2.96 48.41 1.10
CA MET A 133 -2.37 47.34 1.91
C MET A 133 -1.57 46.31 1.07
N ARG A 134 -1.83 46.24 -0.24
CA ARG A 134 -1.21 45.26 -1.13
C ARG A 134 0.28 45.49 -1.35
N LYS A 135 0.74 46.75 -1.35
CA LYS A 135 2.15 47.11 -1.55
C LYS A 135 3.04 46.81 -0.35
N GLN A 136 2.50 46.87 0.87
CA GLN A 136 3.27 46.62 2.10
C GLN A 136 3.58 45.13 2.33
N ASN A 137 2.71 44.22 1.85
CA ASN A 137 2.91 42.78 2.04
C ASN A 137 3.92 42.15 1.07
N ILE A 138 4.16 42.74 -0.11
CA ILE A 138 5.16 42.24 -1.07
C ILE A 138 6.59 42.43 -0.54
N GLY A 139 6.85 43.50 0.22
CA GLY A 139 8.16 43.76 0.82
C GLY A 139 8.58 42.69 1.85
N LYS A 140 7.64 42.20 2.67
CA LYS A 140 7.92 41.22 3.73
C LYS A 140 8.12 39.79 3.21
N LEU A 141 7.52 39.43 2.08
CA LEU A 141 7.66 38.08 1.50
C LEU A 141 9.06 37.83 0.91
N ASN A 142 9.71 38.87 0.39
CA ASN A 142 11.02 38.75 -0.25
C ASN A 142 12.18 38.54 0.74
N GLU A 143 12.04 38.91 2.01
CA GLU A 143 13.06 38.64 3.04
C GLU A 143 13.00 37.20 3.55
N ASN A 144 11.80 36.65 3.75
CA ASN A 144 11.61 35.26 4.21
C ASN A 144 12.08 34.21 3.19
N TYR A 145 11.98 34.52 1.89
CA TYR A 145 12.48 33.64 0.83
C TYR A 145 14.01 33.55 0.80
N LYS A 146 14.72 34.59 1.25
CA LYS A 146 16.20 34.58 1.34
C LYS A 146 16.70 33.83 2.57
N ALA A 147 15.98 33.86 3.69
CA ALA A 147 16.35 33.16 4.93
C ALA A 147 16.22 31.64 4.84
N THR A 148 15.26 31.13 4.05
CA THR A 148 14.94 29.68 3.98
C THR A 148 15.87 28.87 3.07
N LYS A 149 16.60 29.51 2.14
CA LYS A 149 17.55 28.82 1.26
C LYS A 149 18.88 28.42 1.91
N GLN A 150 19.23 28.96 3.08
CA GLN A 150 20.49 28.62 3.78
C GLN A 150 20.39 27.36 4.66
N HIS A 151 19.19 26.84 4.94
CA HIS A 151 19.00 25.74 5.90
C HIS A 151 18.93 24.34 5.27
N ALA A 152 18.92 24.22 3.94
CA ALA A 152 18.63 22.97 3.23
C ALA A 152 19.85 22.08 2.90
N ASN A 153 21.07 22.44 3.32
CA ASN A 153 22.30 21.75 2.87
C ASN A 153 22.93 20.76 3.86
N ASN A 154 22.33 20.50 5.02
CA ASN A 154 22.91 19.56 5.99
C ASN A 154 21.85 18.55 6.44
N VAL A 155 22.01 17.28 6.01
CA VAL A 155 21.87 16.04 6.80
C VAL A 155 21.76 14.84 5.84
N THR A 156 22.79 13.97 5.88
CA THR A 156 22.84 12.65 5.23
C THR A 156 23.25 11.60 6.27
N THR A 157 22.95 10.32 5.98
CA THR A 157 23.40 9.04 6.60
C THR A 157 22.70 8.63 7.93
N THR A 158 22.32 7.36 8.24
CA THR A 158 22.84 6.01 7.87
C THR A 158 21.94 4.84 8.38
N LYS A 159 21.96 3.68 7.67
CA LYS A 159 21.86 2.23 8.11
C LYS A 159 20.60 1.73 8.89
N LYS A 160 20.19 0.44 8.93
CA LYS A 160 20.79 -0.89 8.71
C LYS A 160 19.72 -2.00 8.52
N ARG A 161 20.14 -3.17 8.03
CA ARG A 161 19.44 -4.45 7.75
C ARG A 161 18.88 -5.21 8.96
N SER A 162 17.83 -6.01 8.75
CA SER A 162 17.60 -7.42 9.20
C SER A 162 16.19 -7.85 8.71
N GLY A 163 15.73 -9.08 8.46
CA GLY A 163 16.20 -10.46 8.65
C GLY A 163 14.96 -11.36 8.88
N LEU A 164 14.95 -12.58 8.31
CA LEU A 164 14.05 -13.73 8.57
C LEU A 164 12.60 -13.65 8.02
N GLY A 165 11.94 -14.70 7.53
CA GLY A 165 12.15 -16.15 7.60
C GLY A 165 10.82 -16.86 7.99
N LYS A 166 10.57 -18.03 7.39
CA LYS A 166 9.56 -19.08 7.69
C LYS A 166 8.18 -18.98 6.99
N TYR A 167 7.86 -20.05 6.25
CA TYR A 167 6.65 -20.27 5.44
C TYR A 167 5.52 -20.89 6.28
N TRP A 168 4.28 -20.43 6.09
CA TRP A 168 3.00 -20.89 6.64
C TRP A 168 1.96 -21.10 5.52
N ASN A 169 1.20 -22.19 5.55
CA ASN A 169 0.21 -22.51 4.52
C ASN A 169 -0.91 -21.45 4.43
N GLN A 170 -1.45 -21.23 3.21
CA GLN A 170 -2.51 -20.26 2.87
C GLN A 170 -3.86 -20.62 3.51
N THR A 171 -3.94 -20.66 4.85
CA THR A 171 -5.17 -21.01 5.57
C THR A 171 -6.09 -19.81 5.72
N ASN A 172 -7.39 -20.04 5.57
CA ASN A 172 -8.44 -19.09 5.96
C ASN A 172 -8.22 -18.61 7.39
N CYS A 173 -8.61 -17.35 7.64
CA CYS A 173 -8.87 -16.88 8.99
C CYS A 173 -9.75 -17.90 9.73
N LYS A 174 -9.21 -18.58 10.74
CA LYS A 174 -10.02 -19.35 11.68
C LYS A 174 -10.72 -18.34 12.58
N ASP A 175 -12.03 -18.45 12.73
CA ASP A 175 -12.79 -17.61 13.65
C ASP A 175 -12.21 -17.75 15.06
N VAL A 176 -11.68 -16.66 15.62
CA VAL A 176 -11.17 -16.63 17.01
C VAL A 176 -12.33 -16.51 18.02
N SER A 177 -13.57 -16.67 17.58
CA SER A 177 -14.77 -16.67 18.43
C SER A 177 -15.40 -18.07 18.52
N SER A 178 -14.75 -18.98 19.26
CA SER A 178 -15.43 -20.04 20.01
C SER A 178 -14.44 -20.75 20.96
N PRO A 179 -14.63 -20.69 22.28
CA PRO A 179 -13.92 -21.58 23.18
C PRO A 179 -14.68 -22.91 23.17
N THR A 180 -14.22 -23.88 22.39
CA THR A 180 -14.25 -25.32 22.68
C THR A 180 -14.03 -26.13 21.40
N SER A 181 -12.86 -26.75 21.29
CA SER A 181 -12.74 -28.21 21.36
C SER A 181 -11.33 -28.64 20.95
N ARG A 182 -10.74 -29.48 21.79
CA ARG A 182 -9.55 -30.28 21.48
C ARG A 182 -9.77 -31.06 20.19
N SER A 183 -8.78 -31.10 19.32
CA SER A 183 -8.46 -32.35 18.63
C SER A 183 -7.01 -32.36 18.12
N HIS A 184 -6.29 -33.33 18.70
CA HIS A 184 -5.20 -34.15 18.16
C HIS A 184 -4.28 -33.59 17.06
N TRP A 185 -3.00 -33.49 17.45
CA TRP A 185 -1.85 -33.62 16.56
C TRP A 185 -1.79 -35.05 15.98
N ALA A 186 -1.52 -35.17 14.67
CA ALA A 186 -0.86 -36.34 14.11
C ALA A 186 -0.16 -35.99 12.76
N ARG A 187 1.17 -36.06 12.82
CA ARG A 187 2.18 -36.35 11.78
C ARG A 187 2.32 -35.43 10.57
#